data_AF-V5GL14-F1
#
_entry.id   AF-V5GL14-F1
#
_cell.length_a   1.000
_cell.length_b   1.000
_cell.length_c   1.000
_cell.angle_alpha   90.00
_cell.angle_beta   90.00
_cell.angle_gamma   90.00
#
_symmetry.space_group_name_H-M   'P 1'
#
loop_
_entity.id
_entity.type
_entity.pdbx_description
1 polymer ?
#
loop_
_entity_poly.entity_id
_entity_poly.type
_entity_poly.pdbx_seq_one_letter_code
_entity_poly.pdbx_strand_id
1 'polypeptide(L)'
;PGLVVPGIYYSDDKMLQCRIFAYGDTQRHRLGPNYLMLPVNAPKCPHHNNHYDGFMNFMHRDEEVDYFPSRYTPVRHAEKYPIPNRICIGKREKAPIEKENNFKQP
;
A
#
# COMPACT_ATOMS: atom_id res chain seq x y z
N PRO A 1 8.44 -0.35 -0.10
CA PRO A 1 7.92 -1.25 -1.16
C PRO A 1 6.40 -1.51 -1.11
N GLY A 2 5.65 -0.93 -0.16
CA GLY A 2 4.19 -1.11 -0.08
C GLY A 2 3.36 -0.47 -1.20
N LEU A 3 3.96 0.37 -2.04
CA LEU A 3 3.31 0.96 -3.21
C LEU A 3 3.63 0.12 -4.45
N VAL A 4 2.62 -0.57 -4.98
CA VAL A 4 2.72 -1.41 -6.18
C VAL A 4 1.62 -1.06 -7.18
N VAL A 5 1.86 -1.36 -8.44
CA VAL A 5 0.91 -1.15 -9.54
C VAL A 5 0.37 -2.49 -10.03
N PRO A 6 -0.83 -2.53 -10.64
CA PRO A 6 -1.36 -3.74 -11.24
C PRO A 6 -0.34 -4.41 -12.18
N GLY A 7 -0.22 -5.73 -12.08
CA GLY A 7 0.79 -6.52 -12.80
C GLY A 7 2.08 -6.79 -12.02
N ILE A 8 2.33 -6.10 -10.91
CA ILE A 8 3.46 -6.37 -10.00
C ILE A 8 2.94 -6.90 -8.66
N TYR A 9 3.46 -8.03 -8.22
CA TYR A 9 3.00 -8.72 -7.00
C TYR A 9 4.16 -9.11 -6.08
N TYR A 10 3.87 -9.23 -4.79
CA TYR A 10 4.87 -9.59 -3.78
C TYR A 10 5.19 -11.08 -3.79
N SER A 11 6.45 -11.44 -3.55
CA SER A 11 6.85 -12.81 -3.22
C SER A 11 6.57 -13.15 -1.74
N ASP A 12 6.69 -14.43 -1.38
CA ASP A 12 6.57 -14.90 0.01
C ASP A 12 7.87 -14.75 0.82
N ASP A 13 8.76 -13.86 0.38
CA ASP A 13 9.99 -13.53 1.10
C ASP A 13 9.65 -12.83 2.42
N LYS A 14 10.08 -13.42 3.54
CA LYS A 14 9.78 -12.94 4.90
C LYS A 14 10.31 -11.52 5.14
N MET A 15 11.46 -11.15 4.57
CA MET A 15 12.04 -9.82 4.69
C MET A 15 11.26 -8.81 3.83
N LEU A 16 10.86 -9.19 2.62
CA LEU A 16 10.02 -8.34 1.78
C LEU A 16 8.68 -8.02 2.47
N GLN A 17 8.03 -9.02 3.04
CA GLN A 17 6.75 -8.85 3.74
C GLN A 17 6.85 -7.85 4.89
N CYS A 18 7.91 -7.91 5.70
CA CYS A 18 8.17 -6.92 6.75
C CYS A 18 8.34 -5.50 6.17
N ARG A 19 9.10 -5.37 5.07
CA ARG A 19 9.35 -4.08 4.43
C ARG A 19 8.08 -3.46 3.84
N ILE A 20 7.10 -4.24 3.40
CA ILE A 20 5.82 -3.71 2.87
C ILE A 20 5.17 -2.77 3.88
N PHE A 21 5.16 -3.17 5.16
CA PHE A 21 4.66 -2.36 6.27
C PHE A 21 5.63 -1.24 6.66
N ALA A 22 6.89 -1.60 6.95
CA ALA A 22 7.83 -0.72 7.66
C ALA A 22 8.06 0.65 6.99
N TYR A 23 8.13 0.70 5.66
CA TYR A 23 8.39 1.96 4.96
C TYR A 23 7.21 2.93 5.07
N GLY A 24 5.98 2.45 4.95
CA GLY A 24 4.81 3.32 5.06
C GLY A 24 4.63 3.84 6.49
N ASP A 25 4.91 3.02 7.49
CA ASP A 25 4.84 3.40 8.89
C ASP A 25 5.85 4.50 9.23
N THR A 26 7.14 4.27 8.95
CA THR A 26 8.18 5.26 9.24
C THR A 26 8.02 6.57 8.45
N GLN A 27 7.48 6.51 7.23
CA GLN A 27 7.20 7.71 6.43
C GLN A 27 6.13 8.59 7.08
N ARG A 28 5.06 8.00 7.64
CA ARG A 28 4.03 8.75 8.36
C ARG A 28 4.58 9.42 9.61
N HIS A 29 5.43 8.74 10.36
CA HIS A 29 6.09 9.33 11.52
C HIS A 29 7.04 10.47 11.13
N ARG A 30 7.87 10.26 10.10
CA ARG A 30 8.95 11.19 9.73
C ARG A 30 8.47 12.43 8.95
N LEU A 31 7.48 12.26 8.07
CA LEU A 31 7.01 13.31 7.15
C LEU A 31 5.57 13.76 7.42
N GLY A 32 4.85 13.07 8.31
CA GLY A 32 3.46 13.34 8.63
C GLY A 32 2.46 12.49 7.83
N PRO A 33 1.17 12.55 8.19
CA PRO A 33 0.12 11.74 7.57
C PRO A 33 -0.07 12.02 6.08
N ASN A 34 0.14 13.28 5.67
CA ASN A 34 -0.07 13.76 4.30
C ASN A 34 1.20 13.70 3.43
N TYR A 35 2.20 12.87 3.78
CA TYR A 35 3.49 12.80 3.08
C TYR A 35 3.39 12.46 1.57
N LEU A 36 2.34 11.76 1.15
CA LEU A 36 2.10 11.43 -0.26
C LEU A 36 1.66 12.64 -1.10
N MET A 37 1.22 13.73 -0.46
CA MET A 37 0.84 14.96 -1.15
C MET A 37 2.04 15.84 -1.51
N LEU A 38 3.22 15.58 -0.92
CA LEU A 38 4.43 16.32 -1.26
C LEU A 38 4.69 16.22 -2.77
N PRO A 39 5.06 17.31 -3.48
CA PRO A 39 5.19 17.32 -4.94
C PRO A 39 6.08 16.21 -5.52
N VAL A 40 7.12 15.81 -4.78
CA VAL A 40 8.04 14.72 -5.18
C VAL A 40 7.44 13.32 -5.01
N ASN A 41 6.48 13.14 -4.09
CA ASN A 41 5.83 11.87 -3.80
C ASN A 41 4.49 11.70 -4.50
N ALA A 42 3.91 12.80 -5.00
CA ALA A 42 2.61 12.82 -5.62
C ALA A 42 2.58 11.93 -6.89
N PRO A 43 1.54 11.10 -7.07
CA PRO A 43 1.40 10.31 -8.29
C PRO A 43 1.16 11.23 -9.48
N LYS A 44 1.68 10.85 -10.65
CA LYS A 44 1.43 11.57 -11.91
C LYS A 44 0.09 11.23 -12.57
N CYS A 45 -0.56 10.15 -12.12
CA CYS A 45 -1.88 9.77 -12.59
C CYS A 45 -2.99 10.43 -11.75
N PRO A 46 -4.20 10.61 -12.32
CA PRO A 46 -5.36 10.99 -11.54
C PRO A 46 -5.58 9.99 -10.40
N HIS A 47 -5.80 10.51 -9.19
CA HIS A 47 -6.14 9.71 -8.02
C HIS A 47 -7.28 10.40 -7.29
N HIS A 48 -8.20 9.59 -6.75
CA HIS A 48 -9.33 10.09 -5.99
C HIS A 48 -9.61 9.08 -4.87
N ASN A 49 -9.73 9.57 -3.64
CA ASN A 49 -10.03 8.79 -2.45
C ASN A 49 -10.79 9.66 -1.46
N ASN A 50 -11.21 9.06 -0.36
CA ASN A 50 -11.97 9.74 0.69
C ASN A 50 -11.14 10.06 1.94
N HIS A 51 -9.81 9.96 1.87
CA HIS A 51 -8.97 10.38 2.99
C HIS A 51 -9.03 11.89 3.13
N TYR A 52 -9.36 12.35 4.33
CA TYR A 52 -9.52 13.75 4.66
C TYR A 52 -8.71 14.12 5.91
N ASP A 53 -8.41 15.41 6.05
CA ASP A 53 -7.71 16.00 7.19
C ASP A 53 -6.24 15.54 7.34
N GLY A 54 -5.68 15.62 8.55
CA GLY A 54 -4.29 15.32 8.89
C GLY A 54 -3.42 16.58 8.96
N PHE A 55 -2.36 16.51 9.76
CA PHE A 55 -1.43 17.63 9.93
C PHE A 55 -0.88 18.12 8.57
N MET A 56 -0.84 19.44 8.39
CA MET A 56 -0.43 20.11 7.16
C MET A 56 -1.20 19.62 5.91
N ASN A 57 -2.51 19.43 6.01
CA ASN A 57 -3.34 19.24 4.83
C ASN A 57 -3.43 20.55 4.03
N PHE A 58 -2.95 20.53 2.78
CA PHE A 58 -3.00 21.65 1.84
C PHE A 58 -3.83 21.33 0.59
N MET A 59 -4.61 20.24 0.59
CA MET A 59 -5.56 19.97 -0.49
C MET A 59 -6.74 20.93 -0.35
N HIS A 60 -7.15 21.50 -1.47
CA HIS A 60 -8.47 22.10 -1.58
C HIS A 60 -9.46 21.02 -2.05
N ARG A 61 -10.51 20.78 -1.27
CA ARG A 61 -11.61 19.89 -1.65
C ARG A 61 -12.93 20.65 -1.55
N ASP A 62 -13.69 20.62 -2.63
CA ASP A 62 -15.05 21.20 -2.72
C ASP A 62 -16.16 20.15 -2.52
N GLU A 63 -15.77 18.90 -2.28
CA GLU A 63 -16.69 17.77 -2.13
C GLU A 63 -17.24 17.71 -0.70
N GLU A 64 -18.56 17.56 -0.56
CA GLU A 64 -19.22 17.41 0.75
C GLU A 64 -19.17 15.98 1.29
N VAL A 65 -18.99 14.99 0.41
CA VAL A 65 -19.09 13.56 0.75
C VAL A 65 -17.71 12.93 0.87
N ASP A 66 -17.36 12.46 2.06
CA ASP A 66 -16.09 11.81 2.41
C ASP A 66 -16.24 10.31 2.69
N TYR A 67 -17.32 9.68 2.21
CA TYR A 67 -17.59 8.25 2.43
C TYR A 67 -18.01 7.53 1.14
N PHE A 68 -17.78 6.22 1.10
CA PHE A 68 -18.14 5.36 -0.03
C PHE A 68 -18.64 4.00 0.49
N PRO A 69 -19.74 3.45 -0.03
CA PRO A 69 -20.58 3.98 -1.12
C PRO A 69 -21.49 5.12 -0.66
N SER A 70 -21.82 6.04 -1.57
CA SER A 70 -22.74 7.16 -1.33
C SER A 70 -23.76 7.27 -2.47
N ARG A 71 -24.96 7.75 -2.15
CA ARG A 71 -26.03 8.04 -3.13
C ARG A 71 -25.87 9.41 -3.80
N TYR A 72 -25.13 10.33 -3.16
CA TYR A 72 -25.01 11.72 -3.60
C TYR A 72 -23.84 11.92 -4.56
N THR A 73 -22.87 11.00 -4.58
CA THR A 73 -21.64 11.13 -5.37
C THR A 73 -21.53 9.98 -6.37
N PRO A 74 -21.21 10.26 -7.66
CA PRO A 74 -21.12 9.24 -8.71
C PRO A 74 -19.79 8.46 -8.73
N VAL A 75 -19.01 8.49 -7.64
CA VAL A 75 -17.73 7.77 -7.53
C VAL A 75 -17.94 6.26 -7.61
N ARG A 76 -16.93 5.54 -8.09
CA ARG A 76 -16.95 4.08 -8.22
C ARG A 76 -15.58 3.48 -7.89
N HIS A 77 -15.56 2.19 -7.55
CA HIS A 77 -14.31 1.46 -7.45
C HIS A 77 -13.53 1.49 -8.77
N ALA A 78 -12.21 1.49 -8.68
CA ALA A 78 -11.34 1.30 -9.84
C ALA A 78 -11.60 -0.06 -10.50
N GLU A 79 -11.23 -0.17 -11.78
CA GLU A 79 -11.32 -1.43 -12.51
C GLU A 79 -10.51 -2.52 -11.83
N LYS A 80 -11.09 -3.72 -11.71
CA LYS A 80 -10.42 -4.87 -11.11
C LYS A 80 -9.44 -5.46 -12.12
N TYR A 81 -8.15 -5.45 -11.78
CA TYR A 81 -7.14 -6.21 -12.50
C TYR A 81 -7.05 -7.62 -11.90
N PRO A 82 -6.91 -8.67 -12.72
CA PRO A 82 -6.79 -10.03 -12.22
C PRO A 82 -5.56 -10.13 -11.31
N ILE A 83 -5.76 -10.64 -10.10
CA ILE A 83 -4.68 -10.91 -9.15
C ILE A 83 -4.42 -12.42 -9.22
N PRO A 84 -3.16 -12.87 -9.40
CA PRO A 84 -2.87 -14.29 -9.43
C PRO A 84 -3.25 -14.93 -8.09
N ASN A 85 -4.03 -16.01 -8.15
CA ASN A 85 -4.37 -16.78 -6.96
C ASN A 85 -3.12 -17.47 -6.43
N ARG A 86 -2.83 -17.30 -5.13
CA ARG A 86 -1.76 -18.03 -4.44
C ARG A 86 -2.37 -19.13 -3.57
N ILE A 87 -1.85 -20.35 -3.69
CA ILE A 87 -2.23 -21.47 -2.84
C ILE A 87 -1.33 -21.42 -1.60
N CYS A 88 -1.92 -21.26 -0.42
CA CYS A 88 -1.20 -21.36 0.85
C CYS A 88 -1.39 -22.78 1.41
N ILE A 89 -0.29 -23.48 1.65
CA ILE A 89 -0.26 -24.80 2.27
C ILE A 89 0.50 -24.76 3.60
N GLY A 90 0.21 -25.68 4.50
CA GLY A 90 0.90 -25.80 5.79
C GLY A 90 0.10 -25.24 6.96
N LYS A 91 0.81 -24.93 8.05
CA LYS A 91 0.23 -24.46 9.31
C LYS A 91 0.78 -23.08 9.64
N ARG A 92 0.02 -22.30 10.41
CA ARG A 92 0.50 -21.03 10.94
C ARG A 92 1.57 -21.30 12.00
N GLU A 93 2.80 -20.90 11.72
CA GLU A 93 3.93 -21.10 12.62
C GLU A 93 4.91 -19.92 12.60
N LYS A 94 5.81 -19.87 13.59
CA LYS A 94 6.92 -18.92 13.67
C LYS A 94 8.22 -19.72 13.68
N ALA A 95 8.70 -20.07 12.49
CA ALA A 95 9.90 -20.89 12.29
C ALA A 95 10.84 -20.26 11.23
N PRO A 96 12.16 -20.59 11.26
CA PRO A 96 13.08 -20.29 10.17
C PRO A 96 12.68 -21.01 8.87
N ILE A 97 13.35 -20.71 7.76
CA ILE A 97 13.13 -21.45 6.50
C ILE A 97 13.87 -22.80 6.57
N GLU A 98 13.35 -23.84 5.91
CA GLU A 98 13.97 -25.17 5.95
C GLU A 98 15.35 -25.21 5.29
N LYS A 99 15.54 -24.47 4.18
CA LYS A 99 16.75 -24.52 3.35
C LYS A 99 17.54 -23.21 3.43
N GLU A 100 18.28 -23.02 4.52
CA GLU A 100 19.07 -21.79 4.73
C GLU A 100 20.29 -21.68 3.80
N ASN A 101 21.07 -22.75 3.67
CA ASN A 101 22.20 -22.84 2.73
C ASN A 101 23.17 -21.63 2.74
N ASN A 102 23.53 -21.17 3.95
CA ASN A 102 24.22 -19.89 4.19
C ASN A 102 25.63 -19.75 3.58
N PHE A 103 26.25 -20.82 3.07
CA PHE A 103 27.68 -20.80 2.66
C PHE A 103 27.93 -21.18 1.19
N LYS A 104 26.90 -21.56 0.42
CA LYS A 104 27.08 -22.02 -0.97
C LYS A 104 27.21 -20.87 -1.98
N GLN A 105 26.56 -19.74 -1.69
CA GLN A 105 26.67 -18.50 -2.46
C GLN A 105 27.26 -17.45 -1.51
N PRO A 106 28.52 -17.02 -1.74
CA PRO A 106 29.19 -16.01 -0.91
C PRO A 106 28.72 -14.59 -1.19
#